data_AF-A0A3C0FMD3-F1
#
_entry.id   AF-A0A3C0FMD3-F1
#
_cell.length_a   1.000
_cell.length_b   1.000
_cell.length_c   1.000
_cell.angle_alpha   90.00
_cell.angle_beta   90.00
_cell.angle_gamma   90.00
#
_symmetry.space_group_name_H-M   'P 1'
#
loop_
_entity.id
_entity.type
_entity.pdbx_description
1 polymer ?
#
loop_
_entity_poly.entity_id
_entity_poly.type
_entity_poly.pdbx_seq_one_letter_code
_entity_poly.pdbx_strand_id
1 'polypeptide(L)' 'MQALIARGVIGDFRAPDVIRFGFTPLYIDNGDVDGAIKILAEIMESRAWDKPEFHKRNAVT' A
#
# COMPACT_ATOMS: atom_id res chain seq x y z
N MET A 1 -2.95 2.54 -3.05
CA MET A 1 -2.01 1.43 -3.29
C MET A 1 -0.68 1.88 -3.90
N GLN A 2 -0.65 2.67 -4.97
CA GLN A 2 0.62 3.02 -5.64
C GLN A 2 1.65 3.71 -4.73
N ALA A 3 1.21 4.66 -3.88
CA ALA A 3 2.09 5.30 -2.90
C ALA A 3 2.67 4.33 -1.84
N LEU A 4 1.94 3.26 -1.49
CA LEU A 4 2.42 2.20 -0.59
C LEU A 4 3.49 1.35 -1.29
N ILE A 5 3.25 0.96 -2.55
CA ILE A 5 4.20 0.19 -3.36
C ILE A 5 5.51 0.97 -3.53
N ALA A 6 5.43 2.27 -3.78
CA ALA A 6 6.60 3.16 -3.89
C ALA A 6 7.44 3.21 -2.60
N ARG A 7 6.86 2.84 -1.44
CA ARG A 7 7.54 2.74 -0.15
C ARG A 7 7.80 1.29 0.29
N GLY A 8 7.69 0.32 -0.62
CA GLY A 8 7.99 -1.09 -0.36
C GLY A 8 6.86 -1.90 0.28
N VAL A 9 5.69 -1.31 0.53
CA VAL A 9 4.52 -2.04 1.03
C VAL A 9 3.68 -2.51 -0.14
N ILE A 10 3.77 -3.81 -0.44
CA ILE A 10 3.14 -4.43 -1.60
C ILE A 10 1.79 -5.05 -1.21
N GLY A 11 0.79 -4.81 -2.05
CA GLY A 11 -0.59 -5.25 -1.87
C GLY A 11 -1.34 -5.16 -3.19
N ASP A 12 -2.63 -5.49 -3.14
CA ASP A 12 -3.50 -5.54 -4.31
C ASP A 12 -4.58 -4.46 -4.22
N PHE A 13 -4.96 -3.84 -5.34
CA PHE A 13 -6.07 -2.90 -5.42
C PHE A 13 -7.23 -3.53 -6.18
N ARG A 14 -8.40 -3.56 -5.56
CA ARG A 14 -9.65 -4.03 -6.16
C ARG A 14 -10.60 -2.85 -6.32
N ALA A 15 -10.98 -2.59 -7.56
CA ALA A 15 -11.98 -1.59 -7.86
C ALA A 15 -13.29 -1.90 -7.11
N PRO A 16 -14.04 -0.85 -6.70
CA PRO A 16 -13.76 0.56 -6.95
C PRO A 16 -12.78 1.22 -5.97
N ASP A 17 -12.58 0.67 -4.76
CA ASP A 17 -11.97 1.40 -3.64
C ASP A 17 -11.30 0.51 -2.57
N VAL A 18 -11.10 -0.78 -2.85
CA VAL A 18 -10.56 -1.72 -1.85
C VAL A 18 -9.07 -1.95 -2.05
N ILE A 19 -8.32 -1.94 -0.93
CA ILE A 19 -6.93 -2.40 -0.88
C ILE A 19 -6.88 -3.69 -0.07
N ARG A 20 -6.16 -4.69 -0.58
CA ARG A 20 -6.00 -6.00 0.06
C ARG A 20 -4.54 -6.27 0.36
N PHE A 21 -4.29 -6.71 1.60
CA PHE A 21 -2.99 -7.17 2.08
C PHE A 21 -3.06 -8.68 2.30
N GLY A 22 -2.09 -9.42 1.76
CA GLY A 22 -1.95 -10.84 2.03
C GLY A 22 -1.06 -11.05 3.25
N PHE A 23 -1.53 -11.85 4.21
CA PHE A 23 -0.74 -12.25 5.36
C PHE A 23 -0.36 -13.72 5.21
N THR A 24 0.93 -13.97 5.08
CA THR A 24 1.52 -15.31 4.89
C THR A 24 2.34 -15.64 6.14
N PRO A 25 1.75 -16.34 7.12
CA PRO A 25 2.33 -16.47 8.47
C PRO A 25 3.69 -17.17 8.52
N LEU A 26 4.11 -17.85 7.44
CA LEU A 26 5.41 -18.49 7.34
C LEU A 26 6.57 -17.47 7.35
N TYR A 27 6.34 -16.25 6.86
CA TYR A 27 7.40 -15.25 6.66
C TYR A 27 6.95 -13.80 6.89
N ILE A 28 5.74 -13.60 7.43
CA ILE A 28 5.27 -12.29 7.87
C ILE A 28 5.11 -12.35 9.38
N ASP A 29 5.80 -11.46 10.07
CA ASP A 29 5.69 -11.29 11.51
C ASP A 29 5.00 -9.98 11.89
N ASN A 30 4.80 -9.75 13.19
CA ASN A 30 4.15 -8.53 13.67
C ASN A 30 4.98 -7.26 13.38
N GLY A 31 6.30 -7.37 13.28
CA GLY A 31 7.18 -6.24 12.95
C GLY A 31 6.98 -5.77 11.51
N ASP A 32 6.78 -6.70 10.56
CA ASP A 32 6.39 -6.37 9.18
C ASP A 32 5.05 -5.62 9.14
N VAL A 33 4.08 -6.08 9.93
CA VAL A 33 2.75 -5.46 10.02
C VAL A 33 2.84 -4.05 10.63
N ASP A 34 3.56 -3.90 11.74
CA ASP A 34 3.78 -2.60 12.38
C ASP A 34 4.48 -1.61 11.45
N GLY A 35 5.49 -2.09 10.70
CA GLY A 35 6.19 -1.30 9.68
C GLY A 35 5.25 -0.84 8.56
N ALA A 36 4.45 -1.76 8.01
CA ALA A 36 3.48 -1.45 6.97
C ALA A 36 2.41 -0.45 7.44
N ILE A 37 1.92 -0.58 8.68
CA ILE A 37 0.93 0.33 9.27
C ILE A 37 1.52 1.72 9.45
N LYS A 38 2.76 1.86 9.94
CA LYS A 38 3.43 3.16 10.08
C LYS A 38 3.53 3.89 8.75
N ILE A 39 3.98 3.18 7.70
CA ILE A 39 4.07 3.74 6.34
C ILE A 39 2.69 4.18 5.83
N LEU A 40 1.66 3.35 6.05
CA LEU A 40 0.29 3.69 5.67
C LEU A 40 -0.20 4.95 6.39
N ALA A 41 0.01 5.03 7.71
CA ALA A 41 -0.40 6.18 8.52
C ALA A 41 0.26 7.48 8.00
N GLU A 42 1.57 7.47 7.76
CA GLU A 42 2.29 8.61 7.20
C GLU A 42 1.76 9.04 5.83
N ILE A 43 1.45 8.09 4.94
CA ILE A 43 0.88 8.40 3.62
C ILE A 43 -0.48 9.09 3.77
N MET A 44 -1.31 8.63 4.69
CA MET A 44 -2.64 9.19 4.92
C MET A 44 -2.54 10.59 5.53
N GLU A 45 -1.68 10.79 6.52
CA GLU A 45 -1.47 12.08 7.19
C GLU A 45 -0.89 13.14 6.23
N SER A 46 0.15 12.77 5.47
CA SER A 46 0.79 13.68 4.51
C SER A 46 0.02 13.85 3.20
N ARG A 47 -1.07 13.09 3.00
CA ARG A 47 -1.76 12.94 1.70
C ARG A 47 -0.81 12.60 0.56
N ALA A 48 0.29 11.88 0.83
CA ALA A 48 1.28 11.53 -0.19
C ALA A 48 0.70 10.66 -1.32
N TRP A 49 -0.47 10.07 -1.12
CA TRP A 49 -1.21 9.35 -2.15
C TRP A 49 -1.79 10.26 -3.24
N ASP A 50 -1.99 11.56 -2.96
CA ASP A 50 -2.64 12.55 -3.83
C ASP A 50 -1.63 13.25 -4.78
N LYS A 51 -0.51 12.60 -5.04
CA LYS A 51 0.49 13.10 -5.98
C LYS A 51 0.09 12.72 -7.41
N PRO A 52 0.30 13.62 -8.41
CA PRO A 52 -0.04 13.34 -9.80
C PRO A 52 0.54 12.03 -10.36
N GLU A 53 1.74 11.66 -9.90
CA GLU A 53 2.41 10.40 -10.28
C GLU A 53 1.63 9.13 -9.88
N PHE A 54 0.82 9.18 -8.83
CA PHE A 54 0.03 8.04 -8.34
C PHE A 54 -1.41 8.00 -8.87
N HIS A 55 -1.83 9.01 -9.64
CA HIS A 55 -3.17 9.07 -10.24
C HIS A 55 -3.27 8.26 -11.53
N LYS A 56 -2.14 7.93 -12.14
CA LYS A 56 -2.10 7.13 -13.36
C LYS A 56 -2.47 5.70 -13.02
N ARG A 57 -3.61 5.19 -13.49
CA ARG A 57 -3.95 3.78 -13.35
C ARG A 57 -2.88 2.94 -14.04
N ASN A 58 -2.20 2.09 -13.28
CA ASN A 58 -1.35 1.07 -13.88
C ASN A 58 -2.27 0.07 -14.61
N ALA A 59 -1.93 -0.24 -15.86
CA ALA A 59 -2.61 -1.27 -16.61
C ALA A 59 -2.42 -2.60 -15.87
N VAL A 60 -3.52 -3.21 -15.46
CA VAL A 60 -3.53 -4.61 -15.04
C VAL A 60 -3.35 -5.44 -16.32
N THR A 61 -2.18 -6.05 -16.48
CA THR A 61 -1.98 -7.18 -17.42
C THR A 61 -2.64 -8.43 -16.88
#